data_AF-A0A6A4UNT6-F1
#
_entry.id   AF-A0A6A4UNT6-F1
#
_cell.length_a   1.000
_cell.length_b   1.000
_cell.length_c   1.000
_cell.angle_alpha   90.00
_cell.angle_beta   90.00
_cell.angle_gamma   90.00
#
_symmetry.space_group_name_H-M   'P 1'
#
loop_
_entity.id
_entity.type
_entity.pdbx_description
1 polymer ?
#
loop_
_entity_poly.entity_id
_entity_poly.type
_entity_poly.pdbx_seq_one_letter_code
_entity_poly.pdbx_strand_id
1 'polypeptide(L)'
;MNTKLTLKLNKKTIDRAKKYAQRNKQSLSVMVEKYFNLISDKESITEIEISPNVLELSGVIKLPEHINMKEVYRNHIEAKYSR
;
A
#
# COMPACT_ATOMS: atom_id res chain seq x y z
N MET A 1 24.63 -8.50 1.32
CA MET A 1 25.28 -8.76 2.62
C MET A 1 24.26 -8.52 3.71
N ASN A 2 24.17 -9.40 4.71
CA ASN A 2 23.21 -9.24 5.81
C ASN A 2 23.90 -8.55 6.99
N THR A 3 23.35 -7.44 7.47
CA THR A 3 23.85 -6.69 8.63
C THR A 3 22.81 -6.68 9.74
N LYS A 4 23.27 -6.57 11.00
CA LYS A 4 22.37 -6.51 12.15
C LYS A 4 22.07 -5.05 12.49
N LEU A 5 20.80 -4.69 12.50
CA LEU A 5 20.31 -3.40 12.98
C LEU A 5 19.72 -3.54 14.39
N THR A 6 20.21 -2.75 15.33
CA THR A 6 19.71 -2.72 16.71
C THR A 6 18.94 -1.43 16.95
N LEU A 7 17.64 -1.55 17.26
CA LEU A 7 16.75 -0.41 17.50
C LEU A 7 16.36 -0.31 18.97
N LYS A 8 16.41 0.89 19.54
CA LYS A 8 15.91 1.15 20.89
C LYS A 8 14.42 1.48 20.83
N LEU A 9 13.60 0.59 21.40
CA LEU A 9 12.14 0.69 21.37
C LEU A 9 11.56 0.37 22.73
N ASN A 10 10.34 0.84 22.99
CA ASN A 10 9.60 0.50 24.19
C ASN A 10 9.27 -1.00 24.23
N LYS A 11 9.46 -1.64 25.38
CA LYS A 11 9.19 -3.08 25.58
C LYS A 11 7.77 -3.48 25.16
N LYS A 12 6.76 -2.68 25.54
CA LYS A 12 5.35 -2.90 25.15
C LYS A 12 5.15 -2.94 23.64
N THR A 13 5.88 -2.10 22.90
CA THR A 13 5.83 -2.06 21.43
C THR A 13 6.44 -3.32 20.83
N ILE A 14 7.59 -3.77 21.35
CA ILE A 14 8.25 -5.01 20.93
C ILE A 14 7.32 -6.21 21.13
N ASP A 15 6.65 -6.30 22.27
CA ASP A 15 5.75 -7.43 22.58
C ASP A 15 4.52 -7.46 21.65
N ARG A 16 3.94 -6.28 21.38
CA ARG A 16 2.82 -6.16 20.41
C ARG A 16 3.25 -6.55 19.01
N ALA A 17 4.42 -6.11 18.57
CA ALA A 17 4.96 -6.43 17.26
C ALA A 17 5.26 -7.94 17.13
N LYS A 18 5.85 -8.57 18.15
CA LYS A 18 6.09 -10.02 18.18
C LYS A 18 4.80 -10.83 18.06
N LYS A 19 3.76 -10.46 18.83
CA LYS A 19 2.43 -11.11 18.75
C LYS A 19 1.83 -10.99 17.35
N TYR A 20 1.94 -9.81 16.74
CA TYR A 20 1.43 -9.59 15.39
C TYR A 20 2.21 -10.41 14.35
N ALA A 21 3.54 -10.43 14.42
CA ALA A 21 4.39 -11.20 13.52
C ALA A 21 4.09 -12.71 13.61
N GLN A 22 3.94 -13.24 14.83
CA GLN A 22 3.58 -14.64 15.05
C GLN A 22 2.20 -14.99 14.46
N ARG A 23 1.19 -14.14 14.65
CA ARG A 23 -0.15 -14.32 14.07
C ARG A 23 -0.12 -14.36 12.54
N ASN A 24 0.75 -13.59 11.92
CA ASN A 24 0.90 -13.50 10.47
C ASN A 24 1.95 -14.50 9.91
N LYS A 25 2.48 -15.41 10.73
CA LYS A 25 3.53 -16.38 10.35
C LYS A 25 4.75 -15.70 9.68
N GLN A 26 5.10 -14.51 10.14
CA GLN A 26 6.20 -13.71 9.61
C GLN A 26 7.23 -13.41 10.72
N SER A 27 8.50 -13.23 10.34
CA SER A 27 9.52 -12.79 11.27
C SER A 27 9.49 -11.27 11.46
N LEU A 28 9.93 -10.81 12.63
CA LEU A 28 10.01 -9.38 12.93
C LEU A 28 11.00 -8.66 11.99
N SER A 29 12.11 -9.33 11.64
CA SER A 29 13.12 -8.78 10.73
C SER A 29 12.56 -8.54 9.34
N VAL A 30 11.83 -9.51 8.78
CA VAL A 30 11.19 -9.37 7.45
C VAL A 30 10.15 -8.25 7.45
N MET A 31 9.41 -8.09 8.54
CA MET A 31 8.42 -7.02 8.67
C MET A 31 9.07 -5.63 8.64
N VAL A 32 10.17 -5.46 9.37
CA VAL A 32 10.91 -4.20 9.44
C VAL A 32 11.65 -3.92 8.13
N GLU A 33 12.26 -4.93 7.53
CA GLU A 33 12.92 -4.83 6.22
C GLU A 33 11.95 -4.38 5.12
N LYS A 34 10.76 -4.99 5.05
CA LYS A 34 9.70 -4.56 4.12
C LYS A 34 9.28 -3.11 4.34
N TYR A 35 9.16 -2.69 5.60
CA TYR A 35 8.81 -1.32 5.92
C TYR A 35 9.90 -0.35 5.48
N PHE A 36 11.17 -0.68 5.72
CA PHE A 36 12.29 0.14 5.27
C PHE A 36 12.36 0.27 3.76
N ASN A 37 12.21 -0.84 3.02
CA ASN A 37 12.15 -0.79 1.57
C ASN A 37 11.01 0.11 1.09
N LEU A 38 9.82 -0.01 1.68
CA LEU A 38 8.66 0.80 1.29
C LEU A 38 8.85 2.31 1.53
N ILE A 39 9.65 2.72 2.52
CA ILE A 39 9.92 4.14 2.77
C ILE A 39 11.17 4.64 2.01
N SER A 40 12.15 3.79 1.72
CA SER A 40 13.32 4.16 0.93
C SER A 40 13.02 4.21 -0.56
N ASP A 41 12.17 3.31 -1.06
CA ASP A 41 11.78 3.27 -2.48
C ASP A 41 10.98 4.53 -2.86
N LYS A 42 10.36 5.21 -1.89
CA LYS A 42 9.65 6.48 -2.08
C LYS A 42 10.55 7.65 -2.49
N GLU A 43 11.85 7.60 -2.22
CA GLU A 43 12.79 8.63 -2.69
C GLU A 43 13.15 8.46 -4.18
N SER A 44 12.84 7.31 -4.79
CA SER A 44 13.14 6.99 -6.21
C SER A 44 11.91 6.96 -7.14
N ILE A 45 10.74 7.39 -6.69
CA ILE A 45 9.50 7.26 -7.47
C ILE A 45 9.35 8.43 -8.45
N THR A 46 10.00 8.32 -9.61
CA THR A 46 9.56 8.99 -10.84
C THR A 46 8.34 8.32 -11.47
N GLU A 47 7.92 7.14 -11.00
CA GLU A 47 6.82 6.37 -11.57
C GLU A 47 6.02 5.68 -10.48
N ILE A 48 4.75 6.09 -10.29
CA ILE A 48 3.84 5.48 -9.32
C ILE A 48 3.66 4.01 -9.72
N GLU A 49 4.38 3.10 -9.07
CA GLU A 49 4.16 1.66 -9.26
C GLU A 49 2.78 1.30 -8.70
N ILE A 50 1.83 1.09 -9.61
CA ILE A 50 0.50 0.59 -9.28
C ILE A 50 0.65 -0.85 -8.78
N SER A 51 0.19 -1.11 -7.55
CA SER A 51 0.25 -2.46 -6.96
C SER A 51 -0.38 -3.51 -7.91
N PRO A 52 0.20 -4.71 -8.05
CA PRO A 52 -0.33 -5.77 -8.93
C PRO A 52 -1.81 -6.07 -8.68
N ASN A 53 -2.24 -6.05 -7.42
CA ASN A 53 -3.65 -6.25 -7.06
C ASN A 53 -4.53 -5.10 -7.56
N VAL A 54 -4.02 -3.86 -7.54
CA VAL A 54 -4.73 -2.69 -8.07
C VAL A 54 -4.77 -2.74 -9.59
N LEU A 55 -3.72 -3.24 -10.25
CA LEU A 55 -3.72 -3.49 -11.69
C LEU A 55 -4.75 -4.56 -12.07
N GLU A 56 -4.79 -5.69 -11.36
CA GLU A 56 -5.79 -6.74 -11.53
C GLU A 56 -7.22 -6.24 -11.30
N LEU A 57 -7.43 -5.42 -10.26
CA LEU A 57 -8.74 -4.80 -9.95
C LEU A 57 -9.13 -3.70 -10.93
N SER A 58 -8.16 -2.94 -11.43
CA SER A 58 -8.41 -1.89 -12.43
C SER A 58 -8.92 -2.49 -13.74
N GLY A 59 -8.64 -3.76 -13.98
CA GLY A 59 -9.04 -4.45 -15.20
C GLY A 59 -8.48 -3.76 -16.45
N VAL A 60 -8.72 -4.35 -17.61
CA VAL A 60 -8.28 -3.81 -18.92
C VAL A 60 -9.13 -2.59 -19.32
N ILE A 61 -9.39 -1.65 -18.41
CA ILE A 61 -10.22 -0.49 -18.69
C ILE A 61 -9.33 0.56 -19.37
N LYS A 62 -9.44 0.63 -20.69
CA LYS A 62 -8.87 1.72 -21.48
C LYS A 62 -9.77 2.94 -21.33
N LEU A 63 -9.32 3.93 -20.57
CA LEU A 63 -9.98 5.23 -20.50
C LEU A 63 -9.67 6.02 -21.78
N PRO A 64 -10.65 6.77 -22.32
CA PRO A 64 -10.36 7.81 -23.31
C PRO A 64 -9.42 8.87 -22.70
N GLU A 65 -8.45 9.37 -23.49
CA GLU A 65 -7.46 10.37 -23.04
C GLU A 65 -8.09 11.67 -22.48
N HIS A 66 -9.35 11.94 -22.82
CA HIS A 66 -10.06 13.17 -22.47
C HIS A 66 -11.31 12.93 -21.62
N ILE A 67 -11.31 11.89 -20.77
CA ILE A 67 -12.44 11.66 -19.88
C ILE A 67 -12.39 12.58 -18.65
N ASN A 68 -13.41 13.44 -18.50
CA ASN A 68 -13.57 14.23 -17.28
C ASN A 68 -14.15 13.34 -16.17
N MET A 69 -13.27 12.70 -15.41
CA MET A 69 -13.64 11.78 -14.31
C MET A 69 -14.62 12.39 -13.31
N LYS A 70 -14.51 13.70 -13.07
CA LYS A 70 -15.36 14.40 -12.11
C LYS A 70 -16.81 14.48 -12.60
N GLU A 71 -17.01 14.70 -13.90
CA GLU A 71 -18.32 14.80 -14.52
C GLU A 71 -18.99 13.42 -14.62
N VAL A 72 -18.25 12.40 -15.04
CA VAL A 72 -18.75 11.01 -15.08
C VAL A 72 -19.17 10.53 -13.69
N TYR A 73 -18.35 10.81 -12.68
CA TYR A 73 -18.67 10.45 -11.30
C TYR A 73 -19.91 11.19 -10.79
N ARG A 74 -20.01 12.50 -11.08
CA ARG A 74 -21.18 13.30 -10.72
C ARG A 74 -22.45 12.74 -11.33
N ASN A 75 -22.47 12.48 -12.63
CA ASN A 75 -23.63 11.94 -13.33
C ASN A 75 -24.03 10.56 -12.79
N HIS A 76 -23.05 9.71 -12.45
CA HIS A 76 -23.32 8.41 -11.83
C HIS A 76 -23.96 8.54 -10.45
N ILE A 77 -23.47 9.43 -9.60
CA ILE A 77 -24.04 9.69 -8.27
C ILE A 77 -25.46 10.26 -8.39
N GLU A 78 -25.66 11.24 -9.28
CA GLU A 78 -26.99 11.78 -9.57
C GLU A 78 -27.94 10.68 -10.04
N ALA A 79 -27.56 9.83 -11.00
CA ALA A 79 -28.39 8.71 -11.45
C ALA A 79 -28.67 7.67 -10.36
N LYS A 80 -27.68 7.37 -9.51
CA LYS A 80 -27.82 6.37 -8.43
C LYS A 80 -28.77 6.81 -7.32
N TYR A 81 -28.79 8.12 -7.01
CA TYR A 81 -29.59 8.69 -5.92
C TYR A 81 -30.78 9.54 -6.39
N SER A 82 -31.10 9.56 -7.69
CA SER A 82 -32.30 10.22 -8.25
C SER A 82 -33.58 9.37 -8.09
N ARG A 83 -33.71 8.69 -6.94
CA ARG A 83 -34.95 8.08 -6.49
C ARG A 83 -35.19 8.41 -5.02
#